data_AF-A0A5F1ZP51-F1
#
_entry.id   AF-A0A5F1ZP51-F1
#
_cell.length_a   1.000
_cell.length_b   1.000
_cell.length_c   1.000
_cell.angle_alpha   90.00
_cell.angle_beta   90.00
_cell.angle_gamma   90.00
#
_symmetry.space_group_name_H-M   'P 1'
#
loop_
_entity.id
_entity.type
_entity.pdbx_description
1 polymer ?
#
loop_
_entity_poly.entity_id
_entity_poly.type
_entity_poly.pdbx_seq_one_letter_code
_entity_poly.pdbx_strand_id
1 'polypeptide(L)'
;MLQQLIEKLYELTWKKTGNKNELLNPGSQTNSKKFPSQLQKLYSIADGQKEEFPSLFLHYSFMPLADAIQEKEMLDELAIEEKWDEMAEKEGLEDPWWDKDWYPFGDLQRTGDLLVLDKKTGKILEFIHDSPEREEQAESLEAYLEDLIQGLESGELYFDPKLGIVDRGAESFRKFAIDESIEARKKNRWRIDWANINWKQFWLDIAVGDRPEGFGYFGRIIQAFVFAFYVFLIFLFKWIYSHFSG
;
A
#
# COMPACT_ATOMS: atom_id res chain seq x y z
N MET A 1 3.95 -13.51 29.76
CA MET A 1 4.77 -12.73 28.82
C MET A 1 3.93 -12.25 27.64
N LEU A 2 3.60 -13.08 26.64
CA LEU A 2 2.84 -12.64 25.45
C LEU A 2 1.53 -11.88 25.77
N GLN A 3 0.72 -12.39 26.70
CA GLN A 3 -0.49 -11.68 27.13
C GLN A 3 -0.21 -10.28 27.69
N GLN A 4 0.85 -10.11 28.48
CA GLN A 4 1.24 -8.83 29.05
C GLN A 4 1.73 -7.86 27.96
N LEU A 5 2.41 -8.37 26.93
CA LEU A 5 2.84 -7.56 25.79
C LEU A 5 1.63 -7.06 24.98
N ILE A 6 0.68 -7.94 24.67
CA ILE A 6 -0.55 -7.54 23.96
C ILE A 6 -1.37 -6.54 24.78
N GLU A 7 -1.55 -6.78 26.08
CA GLU A 7 -2.22 -5.83 26.98
C GLU A 7 -1.51 -4.48 26.96
N LYS A 8 -0.18 -4.46 27.10
CA LYS A 8 0.62 -3.23 27.09
C LYS A 8 0.54 -2.49 25.76
N LEU A 9 0.63 -3.20 24.64
CA LEU A 9 0.48 -2.64 23.30
C LEU A 9 -0.91 -2.01 23.14
N TYR A 10 -1.95 -2.70 23.60
CA TYR A 10 -3.32 -2.21 23.59
C TYR A 10 -3.50 -0.94 24.44
N GLU A 11 -2.86 -0.88 25.61
CA GLU A 11 -2.85 0.31 26.47
C GLU A 11 -2.14 1.50 25.84
N LEU A 12 -1.05 1.27 25.09
CA LEU A 12 -0.28 2.32 24.43
C LEU A 12 -0.93 2.85 23.15
N THR A 13 -1.86 2.10 22.57
CA THR A 13 -2.52 2.38 21.30
C THR A 13 -3.99 2.77 21.52
N TRP A 14 -4.92 1.83 21.35
CA TRP A 14 -6.35 2.07 21.26
C TRP A 14 -6.95 2.61 22.55
N LYS A 15 -6.51 2.15 23.72
CA LYS A 15 -7.04 2.61 25.01
C LYS A 15 -6.79 4.11 25.24
N LYS A 16 -5.72 4.67 24.66
CA LYS A 16 -5.44 6.13 24.74
C LYS A 16 -6.47 6.98 24.01
N THR A 17 -7.22 6.41 23.06
CA THR A 17 -8.23 7.15 22.30
C THR A 17 -9.49 7.46 23.13
N GLY A 18 -9.69 6.76 24.26
CA GLY A 18 -10.92 6.86 25.06
C GLY A 18 -12.14 6.21 24.41
N ASN A 19 -11.96 5.47 23.30
CA ASN A 19 -13.04 4.72 22.68
C ASN A 19 -13.54 3.60 23.61
N LYS A 20 -14.85 3.36 23.61
CA LYS A 20 -15.50 2.33 24.43
C LYS A 20 -15.62 0.98 23.71
N ASN A 21 -15.42 0.96 22.39
CA ASN A 21 -15.45 -0.26 21.62
C ASN A 21 -14.11 -0.99 21.74
N GLU A 22 -14.13 -2.30 21.94
CA GLU A 22 -12.91 -3.11 21.97
C GLU A 22 -12.34 -3.29 20.56
N LEU A 23 -11.02 -3.07 20.40
CA LEU A 23 -10.27 -3.27 19.14
C LEU A 23 -10.17 -4.75 18.77
N LEU A 24 -9.81 -5.57 19.77
CA LEU A 24 -9.46 -6.96 19.60
C LEU A 24 -10.72 -7.83 19.70
N ASN A 25 -10.75 -8.88 18.89
CA ASN A 25 -11.76 -9.91 19.05
C ASN A 25 -11.41 -10.78 20.27
N PRO A 26 -12.41 -11.32 20.99
CA PRO A 26 -12.16 -12.28 22.05
C PRO A 26 -11.32 -13.46 21.54
N GLY A 27 -10.38 -13.95 22.35
CA GLY A 27 -9.49 -15.04 21.99
C GLY A 27 -10.22 -16.30 21.52
N SER A 28 -9.66 -16.95 20.49
CA SER A 28 -10.22 -18.13 19.87
C SER A 28 -10.06 -19.35 20.79
N GLN A 29 -11.12 -20.14 20.93
CA GLN A 29 -11.06 -21.46 21.59
C GLN A 29 -10.63 -22.55 20.61
N THR A 30 -10.40 -22.21 19.34
CA THR A 30 -10.08 -23.15 18.28
C THR A 30 -8.62 -23.56 18.39
N ASN A 31 -8.39 -24.82 18.76
CA ASN A 31 -7.06 -25.38 18.82
C ASN A 31 -6.63 -25.84 17.42
N SER A 32 -6.11 -24.92 16.61
CA SER A 32 -5.48 -25.28 15.33
C SER A 32 -4.10 -25.86 15.60
N LYS A 33 -4.03 -27.17 15.91
CA LYS A 33 -2.77 -27.91 16.14
C LYS A 33 -1.76 -27.79 14.99
N LYS A 34 -2.19 -27.31 13.82
CA LYS A 34 -1.35 -27.08 12.64
C LYS A 34 -0.56 -25.78 12.71
N PHE A 35 -1.00 -24.79 13.49
CA PHE A 35 -0.30 -23.50 13.64
C PHE A 35 0.90 -23.60 14.59
N PRO A 36 1.92 -22.75 14.45
CA PRO A 36 3.01 -22.64 15.41
C PRO A 36 2.51 -22.31 16.82
N SER A 37 3.18 -22.82 17.85
CA SER A 37 2.73 -22.64 19.24
C SER A 37 2.70 -21.18 19.69
N GLN A 38 3.52 -20.30 19.09
CA GLN A 38 3.51 -18.87 19.36
C GLN A 38 2.20 -18.23 18.86
N LEU A 39 1.80 -18.50 17.62
CA LEU A 39 0.53 -18.02 17.08
C LEU A 39 -0.67 -18.64 17.80
N GLN A 40 -0.62 -19.93 18.17
CA GLN A 40 -1.69 -20.53 18.99
C GLN A 40 -1.89 -19.75 20.31
N LYS A 41 -0.80 -19.34 20.97
CA LYS A 41 -0.88 -18.52 22.18
C LYS A 41 -1.43 -17.12 21.87
N LEU A 42 -0.96 -16.48 20.80
CA LEU A 42 -1.46 -15.17 20.37
C LEU A 42 -2.97 -15.20 20.13
N TYR A 43 -3.45 -16.18 19.37
CA TYR A 43 -4.86 -16.37 19.06
C TYR A 43 -5.72 -16.76 20.26
N SER A 44 -5.13 -17.42 21.27
CA SER A 44 -5.83 -17.68 22.54
C SER A 44 -6.06 -16.40 23.38
N ILE A 45 -5.27 -15.35 23.12
CA ILE A 45 -5.42 -14.04 23.76
C ILE A 45 -6.43 -13.20 22.99
N ALA A 46 -6.28 -13.09 21.67
CA ALA A 46 -7.16 -12.32 20.80
C ALA A 46 -7.28 -12.96 19.40
N ASP A 47 -8.50 -13.06 18.87
CA ASP A 47 -8.77 -13.65 17.55
C ASP A 47 -8.72 -12.59 16.44
N GLY A 48 -7.54 -11.98 16.26
CA GLY A 48 -7.38 -10.83 15.39
C GLY A 48 -7.94 -9.53 15.99
N GLN A 49 -7.98 -8.50 15.15
CA GLN A 49 -8.67 -7.24 15.40
C GLN A 49 -9.95 -7.14 14.55
N LYS A 50 -10.84 -6.21 14.91
CA LYS A 50 -11.99 -5.91 14.05
C LYS A 50 -11.57 -5.05 12.87
N GLU A 51 -12.15 -5.34 11.71
CA GLU A 51 -11.77 -4.75 10.42
C GLU A 51 -11.99 -3.23 10.36
N GLU A 52 -12.97 -2.69 11.09
CA GLU A 52 -13.26 -1.26 11.09
C GLU A 52 -12.22 -0.41 11.83
N PHE A 53 -11.25 -1.05 12.50
CA PHE A 53 -10.28 -0.39 13.34
C PHE A 53 -8.87 -0.35 12.75
N PRO A 54 -8.07 0.66 13.12
CA PRO A 54 -6.74 0.85 12.57
C PRO A 54 -5.77 -0.31 12.91
N SER A 55 -4.79 -0.53 12.03
CA SER A 55 -3.79 -1.58 12.13
C SER A 55 -3.03 -1.60 13.47
N LEU A 56 -2.90 -2.78 14.08
CA LEU A 56 -2.22 -2.97 15.35
C LEU A 56 -0.70 -3.23 15.21
N PHE A 57 -0.25 -3.76 14.08
CA PHE A 57 1.14 -4.20 13.88
C PHE A 57 1.81 -3.39 12.78
N LEU A 58 2.29 -2.17 13.10
CA LEU A 58 2.98 -1.25 12.17
C LEU A 58 2.51 -1.37 10.71
N HIS A 59 1.33 -0.82 10.42
CA HIS A 59 0.59 -0.92 9.14
C HIS A 59 -0.17 -2.23 8.88
N TYR A 60 0.22 -3.36 9.47
CA TYR A 60 -0.50 -4.63 9.37
C TYR A 60 -1.65 -4.74 10.38
N SER A 61 -2.82 -5.16 9.89
CA SER A 61 -3.95 -5.53 10.72
C SER A 61 -3.76 -6.93 11.26
N PHE A 62 -4.03 -7.15 12.55
CA PHE A 62 -3.99 -8.49 13.14
C PHE A 62 -5.15 -9.33 12.60
N MET A 63 -4.86 -10.31 11.75
CA MET A 63 -5.88 -11.10 11.08
C MET A 63 -6.61 -12.05 12.04
N PRO A 64 -7.92 -12.26 11.88
CA PRO A 64 -8.62 -13.38 12.50
C PRO A 64 -7.96 -14.73 12.14
N LEU A 65 -8.01 -15.69 13.06
CA LEU A 65 -7.38 -17.01 12.86
C LEU A 65 -7.94 -17.74 11.64
N ALA A 66 -9.24 -17.62 11.37
CA ALA A 66 -9.88 -18.23 10.21
C ALA A 66 -9.28 -17.70 8.90
N ASP A 67 -9.06 -16.39 8.82
CA ASP A 67 -8.49 -15.73 7.65
C ASP A 67 -7.02 -16.10 7.49
N ALA A 68 -6.25 -16.12 8.59
CA ALA A 68 -4.86 -16.58 8.58
C ALA A 68 -4.71 -18.04 8.10
N ILE A 69 -5.64 -18.93 8.46
CA ILE A 69 -5.65 -20.31 7.96
C ILE A 69 -5.96 -20.33 6.46
N GLN A 70 -6.97 -19.59 6.03
CA GLN A 70 -7.37 -19.53 4.63
C GLN A 70 -6.24 -18.98 3.76
N GLU A 71 -5.59 -17.90 4.19
CA GLU A 71 -4.48 -17.28 3.48
C GLU A 71 -3.29 -18.24 3.36
N LYS A 72 -2.97 -18.95 4.45
CA LYS A 72 -1.93 -19.97 4.45
C LYS A 72 -2.20 -21.10 3.45
N GLU A 73 -3.42 -21.62 3.44
CA GLU A 73 -3.81 -22.70 2.54
C GLU A 73 -3.77 -22.24 1.08
N MET A 74 -4.26 -21.02 0.81
CA MET A 74 -4.23 -20.42 -0.52
C MET A 74 -2.80 -20.24 -1.04
N LEU A 75 -1.90 -19.66 -0.25
CA LEU A 75 -0.52 -19.39 -0.67
C LEU A 75 0.29 -20.68 -0.86
N ASP A 76 0.05 -21.70 -0.02
CA ASP A 76 0.66 -23.01 -0.23
C ASP A 76 0.21 -23.65 -1.55
N GLU A 77 -1.08 -23.55 -1.88
CA GLU A 77 -1.61 -24.06 -3.15
C GLU A 77 -1.04 -23.28 -4.34
N LEU A 78 -1.07 -21.94 -4.29
CA LEU A 78 -0.53 -21.07 -5.34
C LEU A 78 0.96 -21.31 -5.58
N ALA A 79 1.77 -21.42 -4.52
CA ALA A 79 3.20 -21.67 -4.64
C ALA A 79 3.50 -22.98 -5.39
N ILE A 80 2.69 -24.02 -5.17
CA ILE A 80 2.80 -25.30 -5.87
C ILE A 80 2.32 -25.19 -7.32
N GLU A 81 1.15 -24.60 -7.55
CA GLU A 81 0.53 -24.49 -8.88
C GLU A 81 1.38 -23.66 -9.84
N GLU A 82 1.92 -22.54 -9.35
CA GLU A 82 2.73 -21.61 -10.12
C GLU A 82 4.22 -21.94 -10.10
N LYS A 83 4.64 -23.00 -9.40
CA LYS A 83 6.04 -23.45 -9.29
C LYS A 83 6.97 -22.33 -8.85
N TRP A 84 6.61 -21.66 -7.76
CA TRP A 84 7.35 -20.52 -7.21
C TRP A 84 8.81 -20.83 -6.90
N ASP A 85 9.13 -22.06 -6.48
CA ASP A 85 10.51 -22.52 -6.29
C ASP A 85 11.31 -22.54 -7.61
N GLU A 86 10.71 -23.00 -8.71
CA GLU A 86 11.36 -23.03 -10.03
C GLU A 86 11.57 -21.60 -10.57
N MET A 87 10.64 -20.69 -10.27
CA MET A 87 10.78 -19.28 -10.63
C MET A 87 11.91 -18.60 -9.84
N ALA A 88 11.98 -18.84 -8.53
CA ALA A 88 13.06 -18.33 -7.68
C ALA A 88 14.44 -18.81 -8.16
N GLU A 89 14.58 -20.11 -8.48
CA GLU A 89 15.82 -20.68 -9.01
C GLU A 89 16.21 -20.01 -10.36
N LYS A 90 15.25 -19.83 -11.26
CA LYS A 90 15.47 -19.21 -12.57
C LYS A 90 15.91 -17.75 -12.47
N GLU A 91 15.41 -17.03 -11.46
CA GLU A 91 15.77 -15.65 -11.17
C GLU A 91 17.07 -15.53 -10.35
N GLY A 92 17.62 -16.65 -9.88
CA GLY A 92 18.84 -16.69 -9.09
C GLY A 92 18.64 -16.15 -7.68
N LEU A 93 17.43 -16.26 -7.13
CA LEU A 93 17.10 -15.87 -5.76
C LEU A 93 17.67 -16.91 -4.77
N GLU A 94 18.19 -16.43 -3.64
CA GLU A 94 18.67 -17.29 -2.55
C GLU A 94 17.50 -17.89 -1.76
N ASP A 95 16.44 -17.11 -1.56
CA ASP A 95 15.23 -17.49 -0.84
C ASP A 95 14.08 -17.83 -1.80
N PRO A 96 13.16 -18.73 -1.39
CA PRO A 96 11.97 -19.01 -2.17
C PRO A 96 11.00 -17.83 -2.15
N TRP A 97 10.17 -17.74 -3.20
CA TRP A 97 9.06 -16.78 -3.22
C TRP A 97 8.08 -17.02 -2.05
N TRP A 98 7.89 -18.26 -1.61
CA TRP A 98 7.11 -18.60 -0.42
C TRP A 98 7.66 -19.86 0.23
N ASP A 99 7.73 -19.88 1.57
CA ASP A 99 8.04 -21.10 2.32
C ASP A 99 6.76 -21.64 2.99
N LYS A 100 6.50 -22.94 2.81
CA LYS A 100 5.38 -23.65 3.46
C LYS A 100 5.41 -23.59 5.00
N ASP A 101 6.54 -23.22 5.60
CA ASP A 101 6.69 -23.06 7.04
C ASP A 101 6.47 -21.60 7.51
N TRP A 102 6.12 -20.67 6.61
CA TRP A 102 5.68 -19.32 6.95
C TRP A 102 4.17 -19.26 7.22
N TYR A 103 3.80 -18.75 8.39
CA TYR A 103 2.39 -18.68 8.83
C TYR A 103 1.97 -17.22 8.95
N PRO A 104 1.04 -16.75 8.11
CA PRO A 104 0.60 -15.36 8.13
C PRO A 104 -0.25 -15.10 9.37
N PHE A 105 -0.12 -13.90 9.93
CA PHE A 105 -0.93 -13.44 11.06
C PHE A 105 -1.24 -11.94 10.99
N GLY A 106 -0.58 -11.18 10.12
CA GLY A 106 -0.95 -9.81 9.80
C GLY A 106 -1.17 -9.62 8.29
N ASP A 107 -2.07 -8.70 7.93
CA ASP A 107 -2.35 -8.31 6.53
C ASP A 107 -2.35 -6.79 6.39
N LEU A 108 -1.72 -6.31 5.31
CA LEU A 108 -1.73 -4.92 4.92
C LEU A 108 -2.97 -4.62 4.08
N GLN A 109 -4.13 -4.47 4.73
CA GLN A 109 -5.37 -3.99 4.10
C GLN A 109 -5.78 -4.76 2.83
N ARG A 110 -5.58 -6.08 2.80
CA ARG A 110 -5.93 -6.98 1.70
C ARG A 110 -5.19 -6.66 0.39
N THR A 111 -3.96 -6.14 0.50
CA THR A 111 -3.09 -5.88 -0.66
C THR A 111 -2.34 -7.14 -1.12
N GLY A 112 -2.29 -8.17 -0.28
CA GLY A 112 -1.47 -9.37 -0.51
C GLY A 112 -0.14 -9.34 0.26
N ASP A 113 0.20 -8.22 0.89
CA ASP A 113 1.37 -8.11 1.76
C ASP A 113 1.03 -8.58 3.17
N LEU A 114 1.89 -9.42 3.73
CA LEU A 114 1.62 -10.17 4.95
C LEU A 114 2.75 -10.05 5.96
N LEU A 115 2.37 -10.08 7.23
CA LEU A 115 3.29 -10.34 8.33
C LEU A 115 3.21 -11.82 8.67
N VAL A 116 4.35 -12.52 8.58
CA VAL A 116 4.41 -13.98 8.73
C VAL A 116 5.36 -14.39 9.85
N LEU A 117 5.01 -15.47 10.55
CA LEU A 117 5.91 -16.16 11.46
C LEU A 117 6.54 -17.33 10.72
N ASP A 118 7.88 -17.36 10.63
CA ASP A 118 8.60 -18.54 10.18
C ASP A 118 8.63 -19.58 11.31
N LYS A 119 7.98 -20.71 11.09
CA LYS A 119 7.93 -21.81 12.05
C LYS A 119 9.29 -22.48 12.27
N LYS A 120 10.22 -22.43 11.30
CA LYS A 120 11.55 -23.05 11.41
C LYS A 120 12.44 -22.27 12.36
N THR A 121 12.51 -20.96 12.19
CA THR A 121 13.41 -20.08 12.95
C THR A 121 12.73 -19.41 14.13
N GLY A 122 11.41 -19.22 14.07
CA GLY A 122 10.64 -18.41 15.02
C GLY A 122 10.63 -16.92 14.69
N LYS A 123 11.30 -16.49 13.62
CA LYS A 123 11.41 -15.09 13.20
C LYS A 123 10.10 -14.56 12.63
N ILE A 124 9.92 -13.25 12.73
CA ILE A 124 8.84 -12.51 12.08
C ILE A 124 9.40 -11.90 10.80
N LEU A 125 8.76 -12.20 9.69
CA LEU A 125 9.17 -11.74 8.36
C LEU A 125 8.04 -10.92 7.73
N GLU A 126 8.43 -9.99 6.88
CA GLU A 126 7.52 -9.33 5.94
C GLU A 126 7.52 -10.10 4.62
N PHE A 127 6.32 -10.46 4.16
CA PHE A 127 6.08 -11.01 2.84
C PHE A 127 5.41 -9.93 1.99
N ILE A 128 6.11 -9.48 0.95
CA ILE A 128 5.59 -8.52 -0.02
C ILE A 128 5.32 -9.28 -1.31
N HIS A 129 4.08 -9.27 -1.80
CA HIS A 129 3.64 -10.15 -2.88
C HIS A 129 4.35 -9.91 -4.24
N ASP A 130 4.87 -8.70 -4.46
CA ASP A 130 5.55 -8.30 -5.70
C ASP A 130 7.07 -8.14 -5.56
N SER A 131 7.63 -8.48 -4.39
CA SER A 131 9.06 -8.40 -4.10
C SER A 131 9.60 -9.75 -3.64
N PRO A 132 10.80 -10.17 -4.08
CA PRO A 132 11.45 -11.38 -3.56
C PRO A 132 12.13 -11.16 -2.19
N GLU A 133 12.23 -9.92 -1.71
CA GLU A 133 12.88 -9.59 -0.44
C GLU A 133 12.05 -10.09 0.75
N ARG A 134 12.71 -10.68 1.76
CA ARG A 134 12.08 -11.23 2.96
C ARG A 134 12.62 -10.50 4.18
N GLU A 135 12.19 -9.25 4.36
CA GLU A 135 12.69 -8.42 5.44
C GLU A 135 12.36 -9.04 6.80
N GLU A 136 13.39 -9.27 7.60
CA GLU A 136 13.22 -9.73 8.96
C GLU A 136 12.79 -8.57 9.86
N GLN A 137 11.60 -8.69 10.42
CA GLN A 137 11.03 -7.68 11.31
C GLN A 137 11.44 -7.91 12.77
N ALA A 138 11.65 -9.17 13.19
CA ALA A 138 12.15 -9.50 14.52
C ALA A 138 12.58 -10.97 14.65
N GLU A 139 13.42 -11.26 15.65
CA GLU A 139 13.90 -12.61 15.98
C GLU A 139 12.82 -13.52 16.59
N SER A 140 11.72 -12.96 17.09
CA SER A 140 10.57 -13.70 17.62
C SER A 140 9.30 -12.85 17.67
N LEU A 141 8.14 -13.49 17.82
CA LEU A 141 6.88 -12.79 18.05
C LEU A 141 6.94 -11.89 19.29
N GLU A 142 7.56 -12.37 20.37
CA GLU A 142 7.72 -11.58 21.58
C GLU A 142 8.63 -10.37 21.36
N ALA A 143 9.77 -10.55 20.66
CA ALA A 143 10.67 -9.45 20.31
C ALA A 143 9.96 -8.40 19.44
N TYR A 144 9.19 -8.84 18.43
CA TYR A 144 8.42 -7.94 17.58
C TYR A 144 7.46 -7.04 18.38
N LEU A 145 6.72 -7.63 19.34
CA LEU A 145 5.82 -6.86 20.19
C LEU A 145 6.57 -5.93 21.15
N GLU A 146 7.73 -6.35 21.66
CA GLU A 146 8.61 -5.53 22.48
C GLU A 146 9.15 -4.32 21.72
N ASP A 147 9.58 -4.50 20.47
CA ASP A 147 10.06 -3.43 19.60
C ASP A 147 8.96 -2.40 19.31
N LEU A 148 7.73 -2.85 19.03
CA LEU A 148 6.57 -1.94 18.87
C LEU A 148 6.28 -1.14 20.15
N ILE A 149 6.31 -1.80 21.30
CA ILE A 149 6.08 -1.15 22.61
C ILE A 149 7.18 -0.12 22.87
N GLN A 150 8.44 -0.50 22.69
CA GLN A 150 9.59 0.37 22.90
C GLN A 150 9.53 1.59 21.97
N GLY A 151 9.20 1.39 20.69
CA GLY A 151 9.03 2.48 19.72
C GLY A 151 7.91 3.44 20.12
N LEU A 152 6.78 2.92 20.62
CA LEU A 152 5.67 3.75 21.12
C LEU A 152 6.00 4.50 22.41
N GLU A 153 6.82 3.91 23.29
CA GLU A 153 7.26 4.55 24.54
C GLU A 153 8.36 5.59 24.31
N SER A 154 9.28 5.35 23.37
CA SER A 154 10.32 6.30 22.97
C SER A 154 9.77 7.47 22.15
N GLY A 155 8.63 7.27 21.49
CA GLY A 155 8.01 8.24 20.58
C GLY A 155 8.56 8.22 19.16
N GLU A 156 9.38 7.21 18.83
CA GLU A 156 9.77 6.85 17.46
C GLU A 156 8.54 6.41 16.65
N LEU A 157 7.71 5.58 17.28
CA LEU A 157 6.39 5.22 16.78
C LEU A 157 5.31 6.06 17.48
N TYR A 158 4.21 6.28 16.78
CA TYR A 158 3.00 6.85 17.38
C TYR A 158 1.76 6.11 16.87
N PHE A 159 0.66 6.21 17.62
CA PHE A 159 -0.60 5.63 17.22
C PHE A 159 -1.52 6.70 16.62
N ASP A 160 -1.94 6.50 15.38
CA ASP A 160 -2.97 7.28 14.69
C ASP A 160 -4.29 6.49 14.68
N PRO A 161 -5.43 7.06 15.15
CA PRO A 161 -6.71 6.37 15.19
C PRO A 161 -7.28 5.94 13.82
N LYS A 162 -6.72 6.43 12.72
CA LYS A 162 -7.11 6.06 11.34
C LYS A 162 -6.09 5.14 10.69
N LEU A 163 -4.80 5.33 10.97
CA LEU A 163 -3.72 4.61 10.27
C LEU A 163 -3.09 3.46 11.09
N GLY A 164 -3.25 3.48 12.41
CA GLY A 164 -2.63 2.49 13.30
C GLY A 164 -1.31 2.96 13.88
N ILE A 165 -0.42 2.01 14.18
CA ILE A 165 0.95 2.33 14.57
C ILE A 165 1.70 2.81 13.32
N VAL A 166 2.38 3.96 13.44
CA VAL A 166 3.13 4.61 12.36
C VAL A 166 4.50 5.03 12.87
N ASP A 167 5.52 4.85 12.02
CA ASP A 167 6.85 5.44 12.24
C ASP A 167 6.87 6.93 11.85
N ARG A 168 7.25 7.76 12.82
CA ARG A 168 7.38 9.22 12.64
C ARG A 168 8.49 9.57 11.65
N GLY A 169 9.57 8.80 11.61
CA GLY A 169 10.67 8.95 10.66
C GLY A 169 10.20 8.74 9.23
N ALA A 170 9.60 7.58 8.95
CA ALA A 170 9.02 7.25 7.65
C ALA A 170 7.96 8.27 7.18
N GLU A 171 7.07 8.73 8.08
CA GLU A 171 6.05 9.72 7.72
C GLU A 171 6.68 11.07 7.29
N SER A 172 7.70 11.52 8.01
CA SER A 172 8.41 12.76 7.69
C SER A 172 9.09 12.68 6.32
N PHE A 173 9.68 11.53 5.98
CA PHE A 173 10.31 11.28 4.69
C PHE A 173 9.28 11.23 3.55
N ARG A 174 8.15 10.52 3.74
CA ARG A 174 7.06 10.47 2.76
C ARG A 174 6.51 11.87 2.47
N LYS A 175 6.26 12.66 3.52
CA LYS A 175 5.78 14.04 3.37
C LYS A 175 6.76 14.90 2.60
N PHE A 176 8.06 14.80 2.92
CA PHE A 176 9.11 15.50 2.20
C PHE A 176 9.13 15.12 0.70
N ALA A 177 9.08 13.83 0.38
CA ALA A 177 9.05 13.34 -1.01
C ALA A 177 7.79 13.82 -1.77
N ILE A 178 6.64 13.85 -1.10
CA ILE A 178 5.40 14.39 -1.69
C ILE A 178 5.56 15.88 -1.98
N ASP A 179 6.05 16.66 -1.01
CA ASP A 179 6.25 18.10 -1.16
C ASP A 179 7.23 18.40 -2.30
N GLU A 180 8.34 17.67 -2.39
CA GLU A 180 9.31 17.77 -3.49
C GLU A 180 8.66 17.45 -4.85
N SER A 181 7.83 16.40 -4.91
CA SER A 181 7.09 16.05 -6.14
C SER A 181 6.09 17.13 -6.55
N ILE A 182 5.42 17.77 -5.58
CA ILE A 182 4.48 18.87 -5.81
C ILE A 182 5.23 20.10 -6.29
N GLU A 183 6.37 20.44 -5.69
CA GLU A 183 7.22 21.53 -6.13
C GLU A 183 7.79 21.31 -7.53
N ALA A 184 8.26 20.10 -7.83
CA ALA A 184 8.71 19.71 -9.16
C ALA A 184 7.57 19.87 -10.19
N ARG A 185 6.36 19.41 -9.86
CA ARG A 185 5.16 19.61 -10.70
C ARG A 185 4.79 21.08 -10.86
N LYS A 186 4.93 21.92 -9.82
CA LYS A 186 4.69 23.37 -9.91
C LYS A 186 5.71 24.06 -10.82
N LYS A 187 7.00 23.74 -10.67
CA LYS A 187 8.09 24.28 -11.49
C LYS A 187 7.94 23.88 -12.97
N ASN A 188 7.53 22.64 -13.21
CA ASN A 188 7.30 22.13 -14.57
C ASN A 188 5.90 22.45 -15.12
N ARG A 189 4.98 23.01 -14.32
CA ARG A 189 3.59 23.31 -14.74
C ARG A 189 3.53 24.23 -15.96
N TRP A 190 4.45 25.18 -16.04
CA TRP A 190 4.51 26.22 -17.08
C TRP A 190 5.65 26.02 -18.07
N ARG A 191 6.43 24.93 -17.93
CA ARG A 191 7.58 24.68 -18.79
C ARG A 191 7.09 24.10 -20.12
N ILE A 192 7.35 24.84 -21.19
CA ILE A 192 7.26 24.33 -22.56
C ILE A 192 8.65 23.83 -22.91
N ASP A 193 8.76 22.56 -23.29
CA ASP A 193 10.04 21.98 -23.70
C ASP A 193 10.32 22.27 -25.17
N TRP A 194 10.63 23.53 -25.47
CA TRP A 194 10.80 24.04 -26.84
C TRP A 194 11.81 23.25 -27.68
N ALA A 195 12.82 22.65 -27.04
CA ALA A 195 13.86 21.88 -27.71
C ALA A 195 13.37 20.53 -28.25
N ASN A 196 12.30 19.97 -27.66
CA ASN A 196 11.78 18.64 -27.98
C ASN A 196 10.42 18.67 -28.67
N ILE A 197 9.95 19.85 -29.12
CA ILE A 197 8.70 19.94 -29.87
C ILE A 197 8.91 19.36 -31.27
N ASN A 198 8.25 18.24 -31.54
CA ASN A 198 8.05 17.78 -32.90
C ASN A 198 6.95 18.62 -33.57
N TRP A 199 7.36 19.64 -34.33
CA TRP A 199 6.44 20.56 -35.00
C TRP A 199 5.50 19.88 -35.99
N LYS A 200 5.87 18.74 -36.58
CA LYS A 200 4.96 17.99 -37.46
C LYS A 200 3.83 17.36 -36.66
N GLN A 201 4.16 16.72 -35.54
CA GLN A 201 3.16 16.11 -34.66
C GLN A 201 2.27 17.19 -34.05
N PHE A 202 2.84 18.32 -33.63
CA PHE A 202 2.08 19.47 -33.13
C PHE A 202 0.96 19.88 -34.08
N TRP A 203 1.27 20.13 -35.36
CA TRP A 203 0.24 20.55 -36.33
C TRP A 203 -0.79 19.45 -36.61
N LEU A 204 -0.40 18.17 -36.55
CA LEU A 204 -1.32 17.05 -36.65
C LEU A 204 -2.31 17.06 -35.48
N ASP A 205 -1.81 17.15 -34.24
CA ASP A 205 -2.61 17.18 -33.02
C ASP A 205 -3.63 18.35 -33.08
N ILE A 206 -3.18 19.53 -33.53
CA ILE A 206 -4.05 20.70 -33.72
C ILE A 206 -5.15 20.43 -34.74
N ALA A 207 -4.83 19.80 -35.87
CA ALA A 207 -5.79 19.53 -36.92
C ALA A 207 -6.86 18.50 -36.50
N VAL A 208 -6.50 17.53 -35.65
CA VAL A 208 -7.44 16.52 -35.13
C VAL A 208 -8.13 16.94 -33.83
N GLY A 209 -7.74 18.08 -33.24
CA GLY A 209 -8.30 18.59 -32.00
C GLY A 209 -7.74 17.93 -30.74
N ASP A 210 -6.62 17.22 -30.85
CA ASP A 210 -5.92 16.61 -29.73
C ASP A 210 -5.03 17.63 -28.98
N ARG A 211 -4.59 17.23 -27.80
CA ARG A 211 -3.72 18.06 -26.96
C ARG A 211 -2.28 17.94 -27.48
N PRO A 212 -1.64 19.04 -27.93
CA PRO A 212 -0.26 18.97 -28.41
C PRO A 212 0.71 18.56 -27.31
N GLU A 213 1.51 17.53 -27.57
CA GLU A 213 2.54 17.02 -26.67
C GLU A 213 3.67 18.04 -26.43
N GLY A 214 4.30 18.02 -25.26
CA GLY A 214 5.42 18.91 -24.92
C GLY A 214 5.04 20.33 -24.44
N PHE A 215 3.76 20.72 -24.56
CA PHE A 215 3.28 22.05 -24.13
C PHE A 215 2.72 22.07 -22.69
N GLY A 216 2.76 20.96 -21.95
CA GLY A 216 2.31 20.92 -20.57
C GLY A 216 0.88 21.47 -20.41
N TYR A 217 0.67 22.39 -19.45
CA TYR A 217 -0.63 23.04 -19.25
C TYR A 217 -1.08 23.90 -20.45
N PHE A 218 -0.15 24.54 -21.17
CA PHE A 218 -0.46 25.34 -22.35
C PHE A 218 -1.08 24.51 -23.49
N GLY A 219 -0.78 23.21 -23.58
CA GLY A 219 -1.42 22.34 -24.56
C GLY A 219 -2.95 22.31 -24.43
N ARG A 220 -3.48 22.36 -23.19
CA ARG A 220 -4.94 22.44 -22.96
C ARG A 220 -5.51 23.80 -23.36
N ILE A 221 -4.77 24.87 -23.12
CA ILE A 221 -5.16 26.23 -23.55
C ILE A 221 -5.24 26.29 -25.08
N ILE A 222 -4.20 25.79 -25.76
CA ILE A 222 -4.13 25.75 -27.23
C ILE A 222 -5.31 24.93 -27.78
N GLN A 223 -5.57 23.74 -27.24
CA GLN A 223 -6.70 22.91 -27.65
C GLN A 223 -8.05 23.64 -27.49
N ALA A 224 -8.26 24.33 -26.36
CA ALA A 224 -9.48 25.12 -26.13
C ALA A 224 -9.62 26.28 -27.14
N PHE A 225 -8.53 26.98 -27.46
CA PHE A 225 -8.55 28.03 -28.49
C PHE A 225 -8.83 27.49 -29.89
N VAL A 226 -8.20 26.37 -30.26
CA VAL A 226 -8.42 25.70 -31.55
C VAL A 226 -9.88 25.27 -31.70
N PHE A 227 -10.44 24.68 -30.64
CA PHE A 227 -11.86 24.32 -30.60
C PHE A 227 -12.77 25.55 -30.78
N ALA A 228 -12.52 26.63 -30.01
CA ALA A 228 -13.29 27.87 -30.13
C ALA A 228 -13.18 28.49 -31.54
N PHE A 229 -12.00 28.42 -32.16
CA PHE A 229 -11.77 28.89 -33.52
C PHE A 229 -12.55 28.07 -34.57
N TYR A 230 -12.57 26.74 -34.46
CA TYR A 230 -13.38 25.88 -35.33
C TYR A 230 -14.87 26.19 -35.21
N VAL A 231 -15.37 26.36 -33.98
CA VAL A 231 -16.76 26.76 -33.74
C VAL A 231 -17.06 28.11 -34.39
N PHE A 232 -16.17 29.10 -34.21
CA PHE A 232 -16.31 30.41 -34.84
C PHE A 232 -16.35 30.33 -36.38
N LEU A 233 -15.47 29.55 -37.01
CA LEU A 233 -15.46 29.36 -38.46
C LEU A 233 -16.79 28.80 -38.97
N ILE A 234 -17.37 27.83 -38.27
CA ILE A 234 -18.68 27.26 -38.64
C ILE A 234 -19.75 28.36 -38.65
N PHE A 235 -19.79 29.22 -37.64
CA PHE A 235 -20.74 30.34 -37.59
C PHE A 235 -20.47 31.39 -38.68
N LEU A 236 -19.20 31.71 -38.94
CA LEU A 236 -18.81 32.64 -39.99
C LEU A 236 -19.24 32.13 -41.38
N PHE A 237 -18.96 30.87 -41.70
CA PHE A 237 -19.38 30.27 -42.97
C PHE A 237 -20.90 30.24 -43.12
N LYS A 238 -21.64 29.92 -42.05
CA LYS A 238 -23.11 30.01 -42.05
C LYS A 238 -23.58 31.43 -42.34
N TRP A 239 -22.94 32.44 -41.74
CA TRP A 239 -23.28 33.84 -41.95
C TRP A 239 -22.99 34.31 -43.38
N ILE A 240 -21.80 34.01 -43.92
CA ILE A 240 -21.42 34.32 -45.30
C ILE A 240 -22.39 33.65 -46.28
N TYR A 241 -22.65 32.35 -46.10
CA TYR A 241 -23.57 31.61 -46.95
C TYR A 241 -24.97 32.24 -46.94
N SER A 242 -25.49 32.63 -45.78
CA SER A 242 -26.79 33.30 -45.68
C SER A 242 -26.84 34.67 -46.36
N HIS A 243 -25.72 35.39 -46.47
CA HIS A 243 -25.68 36.75 -47.03
C HIS A 243 -25.38 36.79 -48.53
N PHE A 244 -24.70 35.78 -49.08
CA PHE A 244 -24.22 35.80 -50.47
C PHE A 244 -24.84 34.71 -51.36
N SER A 245 -25.71 33.84 -50.83
CA SER A 245 -26.37 32.78 -51.60
C SER A 245 -27.81 33.11 -52.02
N GLY A 246 -28.16 34.41 -52.02
CA GLY A 246 -29.42 34.95 -52.56
C GLY A 246 -29.12 35.93 -53.69
#